data_AF-A0A293NKU0-F1
#
_entry.id   AF-A0A293NKU0-F1
#
_cell.length_a   1.000
_cell.length_b   1.000
_cell.length_c   1.000
_cell.angle_alpha   90.00
_cell.angle_beta   90.00
_cell.angle_gamma   90.00
#
_symmetry.space_group_name_H-M   'P 1'
#
loop_
_entity.id
_entity.type
_entity.pdbx_description
1 polymer ?
#
loop_
_entity_poly.entity_id
_entity_poly.type
_entity_poly.pdbx_seq_one_letter_code
_entity_poly.pdbx_strand_id
1 'polypeptide(L)'
;MSLSTEKRFFNELSLRRYGWLSTSLTFPFWISSVLASDASELVLTVQAGGGIVQDIIDPILELIRIPHVVSGVSLLILIAGFVCLSRVLYIRHRDLNVLTQMGRLFPNSEKEFANRYPQFEEKMAKFPGMFRAWSEFCETLVIPSNRVKNPIFKNTVRPHIFFNLDRLEIGVDDMKAWPRLFIGLGLVFSLLGFASDLGGVSSWANEADAQTIEMEDLLVSLAMSTSLSLYAFVSGLLMYLVLTISLNNTERAINRRLNQLNDKIERGVHFVTSEALAQESMILMERQLEQMRILNAVSLGIGEKNIVADSEGQGGENEKKMD
;
A
#
# COMPACT_ATOMS: atom_id res chain seq x y z
N MET A 1 -18.52 19.72 -28.34
CA MET A 1 -19.58 18.70 -28.45
C MET A 1 -18.91 17.33 -28.61
N SER A 2 -18.46 16.72 -27.50
CA SER A 2 -18.04 15.30 -27.41
C SER A 2 -17.64 14.87 -25.98
N LEU A 3 -18.14 15.57 -24.94
CA LEU A 3 -17.78 15.33 -23.54
C LEU A 3 -18.61 14.21 -22.86
N SER A 4 -19.56 13.59 -23.59
CA SER A 4 -20.48 12.60 -23.01
C SER A 4 -20.08 11.14 -23.27
N THR A 5 -19.14 10.87 -24.16
CA THR A 5 -18.77 9.48 -24.51
C THR A 5 -17.66 8.93 -23.63
N GLU A 6 -16.80 9.79 -23.08
CA GLU A 6 -15.64 9.38 -22.27
C GLU A 6 -16.02 8.97 -20.84
N LYS A 7 -17.11 9.53 -20.30
CA LYS A 7 -17.64 9.13 -18.98
C LYS A 7 -18.27 7.73 -18.97
N ARG A 8 -18.64 7.19 -20.13
CA ARG A 8 -19.23 5.85 -20.22
C ARG A 8 -18.18 4.74 -20.28
N PHE A 9 -16.96 5.05 -20.73
CA PHE A 9 -15.87 4.08 -20.81
C PHE A 9 -15.16 3.86 -19.46
N PHE A 10 -15.10 4.90 -18.60
CA PHE A 10 -14.50 4.78 -17.27
C PHE A 10 -15.38 4.08 -16.23
N ASN A 11 -16.69 3.99 -16.47
CA ASN A 11 -17.60 3.29 -15.55
C ASN A 11 -17.63 1.77 -15.78
N GLU A 12 -17.19 1.28 -16.94
CA GLU A 12 -17.03 -0.15 -17.21
C GLU A 12 -15.68 -0.70 -16.70
N LEU A 13 -14.64 0.13 -16.57
CA LEU A 13 -13.32 -0.33 -16.12
C LEU A 13 -13.20 -0.46 -14.59
N SER A 14 -14.04 0.23 -13.82
CA SER A 14 -14.08 0.13 -12.35
C SER A 14 -14.88 -1.08 -11.85
N LEU A 15 -15.82 -1.60 -12.65
CA LEU A 15 -16.65 -2.75 -12.30
C LEU A 15 -15.96 -4.10 -12.50
N ARG A 16 -14.81 -4.15 -13.19
CA ARG A 16 -14.09 -5.42 -13.44
C ARG A 16 -13.01 -5.76 -12.40
N ARG A 17 -12.75 -4.87 -11.42
CA ARG A 17 -11.72 -5.05 -10.37
C ARG A 17 -12.26 -5.54 -9.01
N TYR A 18 -13.57 -5.77 -8.88
CA TYR A 18 -14.22 -6.25 -7.64
C TYR A 18 -14.87 -7.65 -7.79
N GLY A 19 -14.32 -8.50 -8.66
CA GLY A 19 -14.90 -9.82 -8.98
C GLY A 19 -14.14 -11.05 -8.48
N TRP A 20 -13.10 -10.91 -7.64
CA TRP A 20 -12.24 -12.07 -7.32
C TRP A 20 -11.80 -12.21 -5.86
N LEU A 21 -12.57 -11.67 -4.91
CA LEU A 21 -12.34 -11.85 -3.47
C LEU A 21 -13.66 -11.91 -2.68
N SER A 22 -14.50 -12.93 -2.93
CA SER A 22 -15.45 -13.44 -1.92
C SER A 22 -16.05 -14.80 -2.33
N THR A 23 -15.21 -15.82 -2.51
CA THR A 23 -15.65 -17.19 -2.19
C THR A 23 -15.27 -17.44 -0.74
N SER A 24 -16.01 -16.77 0.15
CA SER A 24 -16.12 -17.13 1.56
C SER A 24 -16.69 -18.55 1.62
N LEU A 25 -15.83 -19.53 1.86
CA LEU A 25 -16.21 -20.81 2.45
C LEU A 25 -16.82 -20.50 3.83
N THR A 26 -18.13 -20.23 3.85
CA THR A 26 -18.91 -20.27 5.08
C THR A 26 -19.10 -21.74 5.43
N PHE A 27 -18.26 -22.26 6.31
CA PHE A 27 -18.63 -23.40 7.13
C PHE A 27 -19.84 -23.00 7.98
N PRO A 28 -21.01 -23.63 7.86
CA PRO A 28 -22.09 -23.38 8.80
C PRO A 28 -21.78 -24.12 10.10
N PHE A 29 -21.34 -23.35 11.10
CA PHE A 29 -21.33 -23.75 12.49
C PHE A 29 -22.79 -23.75 12.99
N TRP A 30 -23.48 -24.89 12.84
CA TRP A 30 -24.77 -25.15 13.49
C TRP A 30 -24.68 -26.45 14.28
N ILE A 31 -24.18 -26.35 15.51
CA ILE A 31 -24.47 -27.32 16.57
C ILE A 31 -25.31 -26.60 17.60
N SER A 32 -26.62 -26.79 17.52
CA SER A 32 -27.48 -27.14 18.65
C SER A 32 -28.93 -27.20 18.22
N SER A 33 -29.63 -28.24 18.71
CA SER A 33 -31.09 -28.44 18.72
C SER A 33 -31.76 -29.32 17.65
N VAL A 34 -31.23 -30.50 17.34
CA VAL A 34 -32.09 -31.67 17.01
C VAL A 34 -31.41 -32.95 17.52
N LEU A 35 -31.68 -33.28 18.78
CA LEU A 35 -31.34 -34.58 19.36
C LEU A 35 -32.51 -35.53 19.09
N ALA A 36 -32.18 -36.72 18.59
CA ALA A 36 -33.03 -37.91 18.45
C ALA A 36 -33.96 -37.97 17.22
N SER A 37 -33.41 -38.24 16.02
CA SER A 37 -34.12 -39.05 15.01
C SER A 37 -33.22 -39.67 13.92
N ASP A 38 -32.10 -39.07 13.52
CA ASP A 38 -31.39 -39.52 12.30
C ASP A 38 -29.89 -39.76 12.49
N ALA A 39 -29.55 -40.82 13.24
CA ALA A 39 -28.16 -41.30 13.30
C ALA A 39 -27.75 -42.11 12.04
N SER A 40 -28.71 -42.68 11.30
CA SER A 40 -28.45 -43.51 10.11
C SER A 40 -28.19 -42.70 8.84
N GLU A 41 -28.87 -41.57 8.62
CA GLU A 41 -28.62 -40.70 7.46
C GLU A 41 -27.33 -39.88 7.57
N LEU A 42 -26.94 -39.51 8.81
CA LEU A 42 -25.71 -38.75 9.05
C LEU A 42 -24.45 -39.61 8.85
N VAL A 43 -24.53 -40.90 9.19
CA VAL A 43 -23.47 -41.88 8.87
C VAL A 43 -23.38 -42.10 7.36
N LEU A 44 -24.50 -42.20 6.64
CA LEU A 44 -24.53 -42.37 5.19
C LEU A 44 -24.01 -41.16 4.41
N THR A 45 -24.30 -39.93 4.87
CA THR A 45 -23.79 -38.70 4.23
C THR A 45 -22.31 -38.45 4.54
N VAL A 46 -21.84 -38.81 5.74
CA VAL A 46 -20.40 -38.80 6.08
C VAL A 46 -19.65 -39.91 5.34
N GLN A 47 -20.27 -41.07 5.09
CA GLN A 47 -19.67 -42.18 4.36
C GLN A 47 -19.68 -41.96 2.84
N ALA A 48 -20.71 -41.30 2.29
CA ALA A 48 -20.76 -40.86 0.89
C ALA A 48 -19.82 -39.69 0.59
N GLY A 49 -19.68 -38.73 1.53
CA GLY A 49 -18.65 -37.70 1.47
C GLY A 49 -17.24 -38.29 1.66
N GLY A 50 -17.13 -39.34 2.48
CA GLY A 50 -15.92 -40.14 2.69
C GLY A 50 -15.43 -40.80 1.42
N GLY A 51 -16.31 -41.34 0.58
CA GLY A 51 -15.95 -41.97 -0.70
C GLY A 51 -15.35 -40.99 -1.72
N ILE A 52 -15.91 -39.79 -1.88
CA ILE A 52 -15.36 -38.76 -2.80
C ILE A 52 -14.02 -38.22 -2.27
N VAL A 53 -13.92 -38.05 -0.97
CA VAL A 53 -12.68 -37.62 -0.31
C VAL A 53 -11.62 -38.73 -0.39
N GLN A 54 -11.99 -40.00 -0.23
CA GLN A 54 -11.12 -41.16 -0.41
C GLN A 54 -10.65 -41.29 -1.86
N ASP A 55 -11.52 -41.16 -2.86
CA ASP A 55 -11.12 -41.22 -4.28
C ASP A 55 -10.12 -40.11 -4.69
N ILE A 56 -10.14 -38.96 -3.99
CA ILE A 56 -9.18 -37.87 -4.21
C ILE A 56 -7.92 -38.05 -3.37
N ILE A 57 -8.06 -38.54 -2.13
CA ILE A 57 -6.95 -38.70 -1.19
C ILE A 57 -6.11 -39.93 -1.55
N ASP A 58 -6.70 -41.05 -1.93
CA ASP A 58 -6.01 -42.31 -2.20
C ASP A 58 -4.90 -42.18 -3.27
N PRO A 59 -5.10 -41.52 -4.44
CA PRO A 59 -4.00 -41.29 -5.38
C PRO A 59 -2.95 -40.31 -4.86
N ILE A 60 -3.33 -39.35 -4.00
CA ILE A 60 -2.39 -38.45 -3.33
C ILE A 60 -1.56 -39.21 -2.28
N LEU A 61 -2.19 -40.15 -1.57
CA LEU A 61 -1.59 -40.96 -0.52
C LEU A 61 -0.64 -42.01 -1.13
N GLU A 62 -1.01 -42.61 -2.26
CA GLU A 62 -0.16 -43.54 -3.01
C GLU A 62 1.06 -42.83 -3.62
N LEU A 63 0.89 -41.58 -4.08
CA LEU A 63 2.01 -40.74 -4.54
C LEU A 63 2.95 -40.35 -3.39
N ILE A 64 2.42 -40.13 -2.17
CA ILE A 64 3.21 -39.78 -0.98
C ILE A 64 3.91 -41.01 -0.37
N ARG A 65 3.38 -42.23 -0.59
CA ARG A 65 3.95 -43.49 -0.08
C ARG A 65 5.34 -43.80 -0.61
N ILE A 66 5.79 -43.16 -1.69
CA ILE A 66 7.17 -43.29 -2.16
C ILE A 66 8.08 -42.51 -1.19
N PRO A 67 9.05 -43.16 -0.51
CA PRO A 67 9.84 -42.57 0.59
C PRO A 67 10.66 -41.31 0.21
N HIS A 68 10.81 -41.03 -1.09
CA HIS A 68 11.52 -39.86 -1.59
C HIS A 68 10.62 -38.63 -1.83
N VAL A 69 9.29 -38.79 -1.82
CA VAL A 69 8.36 -37.73 -2.24
C VAL A 69 8.21 -36.64 -1.18
N VAL A 70 8.18 -36.99 0.10
CA VAL A 70 8.13 -36.00 1.20
C VAL A 70 9.37 -35.07 1.19
N SER A 71 10.54 -35.65 0.95
CA SER A 71 11.79 -34.88 0.77
C SER A 71 11.75 -33.99 -0.46
N GLY A 72 11.25 -34.51 -1.59
CA GLY A 72 11.06 -33.74 -2.83
C GLY A 72 10.09 -32.57 -2.67
N VAL A 73 9.00 -32.75 -1.91
CA VAL A 73 8.04 -31.68 -1.62
C VAL A 73 8.68 -30.59 -0.76
N SER A 74 9.45 -30.94 0.28
CA SER A 74 10.15 -29.95 1.11
C SER A 74 11.13 -29.11 0.27
N LEU A 75 11.87 -29.74 -0.64
CA LEU A 75 12.76 -29.05 -1.58
C LEU A 75 11.97 -28.12 -2.51
N LEU A 76 10.82 -28.56 -3.03
CA LEU A 76 9.95 -27.74 -3.88
C LEU A 76 9.39 -26.53 -3.12
N ILE A 77 8.96 -26.71 -1.87
CA ILE A 77 8.50 -25.63 -0.99
C ILE A 77 9.62 -24.60 -0.78
N LEU A 78 10.85 -25.05 -0.54
CA LEU A 78 12.01 -24.16 -0.40
C LEU A 78 12.30 -23.41 -1.71
N ILE A 79 12.31 -24.07 -2.86
CA ILE A 79 12.54 -23.42 -4.15
C ILE A 79 11.46 -22.37 -4.43
N ALA A 80 10.18 -22.73 -4.25
CA ALA A 80 9.06 -21.80 -4.39
C ALA A 80 9.17 -20.62 -3.43
N GLY A 81 9.60 -20.89 -2.20
CA GLY A 81 9.95 -19.89 -1.19
C GLY A 81 11.03 -18.93 -1.68
N PHE A 82 12.18 -19.45 -2.13
CA PHE A 82 13.28 -18.63 -2.65
C PHE A 82 12.87 -17.78 -3.86
N VAL A 83 12.04 -18.31 -4.76
CA VAL A 83 11.47 -17.53 -5.88
C VAL A 83 10.61 -16.38 -5.35
N CYS A 84 9.75 -16.64 -4.38
CA CYS A 84 8.94 -15.61 -3.73
C CYS A 84 9.81 -14.54 -3.04
N LEU A 85 10.86 -14.97 -2.33
CA LEU A 85 11.80 -14.08 -1.66
C LEU A 85 12.57 -13.20 -2.66
N SER A 86 13.10 -13.80 -3.73
CA SER A 86 13.78 -13.08 -4.81
C SER A 86 12.85 -12.05 -5.46
N ARG A 87 11.57 -12.38 -5.65
CA ARG A 87 10.57 -11.43 -6.13
C ARG A 87 10.35 -10.26 -5.17
N VAL A 88 10.23 -10.52 -3.86
CA VAL A 88 10.12 -9.45 -2.84
C VAL A 88 11.35 -8.52 -2.87
N LEU A 89 12.56 -9.10 -2.94
CA LEU A 89 13.80 -8.33 -3.01
C LEU A 89 13.92 -7.54 -4.32
N TYR A 90 13.45 -8.11 -5.43
CA TYR A 90 13.42 -7.41 -6.71
C TYR A 90 12.51 -6.18 -6.67
N ILE A 91 11.28 -6.33 -6.14
CA ILE A 91 10.34 -5.21 -5.97
C ILE A 91 10.96 -4.14 -5.07
N ARG A 92 11.54 -4.56 -3.93
CA ARG A 92 12.26 -3.67 -3.02
C ARG A 92 13.33 -2.87 -3.76
N HIS A 93 14.19 -3.53 -4.53
CA HIS A 93 15.28 -2.87 -5.23
C HIS A 93 14.77 -1.91 -6.31
N ARG A 94 13.80 -2.36 -7.13
CA ARG A 94 13.16 -1.56 -8.18
C ARG A 94 12.56 -0.28 -7.60
N ASP A 95 11.71 -0.40 -6.58
CA ASP A 95 10.93 0.70 -6.04
C ASP A 95 11.81 1.69 -5.27
N LEU A 96 12.78 1.19 -4.49
CA LEU A 96 13.76 2.05 -3.83
C LEU A 96 14.65 2.80 -4.84
N ASN A 97 15.01 2.17 -5.96
CA ASN A 97 15.80 2.82 -7.00
C ASN A 97 15.00 3.95 -7.66
N VAL A 98 13.72 3.73 -7.99
CA VAL A 98 12.83 4.77 -8.54
C VAL A 98 12.69 5.95 -7.57
N LEU A 99 12.40 5.68 -6.30
CA LEU A 99 12.29 6.72 -5.26
C LEU A 99 13.61 7.48 -5.08
N THR A 100 14.75 6.79 -5.15
CA THR A 100 16.07 7.42 -5.02
C THR A 100 16.40 8.28 -6.23
N GLN A 101 16.10 7.83 -7.45
CA GLN A 101 16.32 8.60 -8.67
C GLN A 101 15.48 9.89 -8.67
N MET A 102 14.20 9.76 -8.33
CA MET A 102 13.31 10.91 -8.20
C MET A 102 13.77 11.87 -7.09
N GLY A 103 14.13 11.35 -5.92
CA GLY A 103 14.63 12.15 -4.81
C GLY A 103 15.96 12.87 -5.09
N ARG A 104 16.68 12.53 -6.17
CA ARG A 104 17.87 13.26 -6.64
C ARG A 104 17.52 14.38 -7.62
N LEU A 105 16.33 14.34 -8.24
CA LEU A 105 15.87 15.40 -9.14
C LEU A 105 15.39 16.62 -8.35
N PHE A 106 14.83 16.42 -7.16
CA PHE A 106 14.34 17.51 -6.33
C PHE A 106 15.49 18.33 -5.70
N PRO A 107 15.54 19.64 -5.96
CA PRO A 107 16.50 20.54 -5.33
C PRO A 107 16.13 20.84 -3.87
N ASN A 108 17.10 21.31 -3.10
CA ASN A 108 16.93 21.55 -1.65
C ASN A 108 16.35 22.94 -1.32
N SER A 109 16.09 23.78 -2.32
CA SER A 109 15.64 25.16 -2.14
C SER A 109 14.51 25.53 -3.11
N GLU A 110 13.54 26.31 -2.62
CA GLU A 110 12.41 26.85 -3.39
C GLU A 110 12.84 27.59 -4.66
N LYS A 111 13.92 28.40 -4.59
CA LYS A 111 14.44 29.15 -5.75
C LYS A 111 15.02 28.25 -6.81
N GLU A 112 15.74 27.21 -6.38
CA GLU A 112 16.35 26.24 -7.29
C GLU A 112 15.26 25.37 -7.94
N PHE A 113 14.20 25.05 -7.20
CA PHE A 113 13.01 24.40 -7.75
C PHE A 113 12.35 25.25 -8.84
N ALA A 114 12.12 26.54 -8.57
CA ALA A 114 11.48 27.43 -9.52
C ALA A 114 12.26 27.59 -10.84
N ASN A 115 13.59 27.66 -10.77
CA ASN A 115 14.44 27.76 -11.96
C ASN A 115 14.49 26.46 -12.78
N ARG A 116 14.32 25.29 -12.13
CA ARG A 116 14.44 23.98 -12.77
C ARG A 116 13.12 23.38 -13.22
N TYR A 117 11.99 23.98 -12.81
CA TYR A 117 10.63 23.49 -13.08
C TYR A 117 10.37 23.12 -14.56
N PRO A 118 10.74 23.95 -15.57
CA PRO A 118 10.47 23.62 -16.97
C PRO A 118 11.18 22.34 -17.47
N GLN A 119 12.38 22.06 -16.95
CA GLN A 119 13.14 20.85 -17.26
C GLN A 119 12.76 19.67 -16.38
N PHE A 120 11.99 19.94 -15.31
CA PHE A 120 11.61 18.95 -14.31
C PHE A 120 10.50 18.05 -14.83
N GLU A 121 9.50 18.63 -15.50
CA GLU A 121 8.36 17.92 -16.07
C GLU A 121 8.81 16.86 -17.10
N GLU A 122 9.72 17.21 -18.00
CA GLU A 122 10.29 16.28 -19.01
C GLU A 122 11.05 15.11 -18.35
N LYS A 123 11.78 15.37 -17.26
CA LYS A 123 12.49 14.33 -16.52
C LYS A 123 11.54 13.42 -15.73
N MET A 124 10.45 13.99 -15.21
CA MET A 124 9.41 13.25 -14.49
C MET A 124 8.57 12.37 -15.41
N ALA A 125 8.36 12.78 -16.66
CA ALA A 125 7.66 11.98 -17.67
C ALA A 125 8.32 10.62 -17.95
N LYS A 126 9.63 10.47 -17.63
CA LYS A 126 10.35 9.19 -17.74
C LYS A 126 9.92 8.14 -16.71
N PHE A 127 9.18 8.54 -15.67
CA PHE A 127 8.72 7.67 -14.59
C PHE A 127 7.20 7.53 -14.61
N PRO A 128 6.61 6.63 -15.41
CA PRO A 128 5.16 6.60 -15.67
C PRO A 128 4.31 6.39 -14.40
N GLY A 129 4.74 5.51 -13.49
CA GLY A 129 4.01 5.26 -12.23
C GLY A 129 3.98 6.45 -11.28
N MET A 130 4.97 7.33 -11.39
CA MET A 130 5.13 8.49 -10.50
C MET A 130 4.65 9.79 -11.15
N PHE A 131 4.71 9.87 -12.48
CA PHE A 131 4.28 11.02 -13.27
C PHE A 131 2.81 11.35 -13.02
N ARG A 132 1.95 10.33 -12.85
CA ARG A 132 0.53 10.54 -12.53
C ARG A 132 0.36 11.28 -11.20
N ALA A 133 0.98 10.80 -10.13
CA ALA A 133 0.92 11.45 -8.81
C ALA A 133 1.55 12.85 -8.84
N TRP A 134 2.61 13.03 -9.63
CA TRP A 134 3.23 14.33 -9.86
C TRP A 134 2.31 15.31 -10.60
N SER A 135 1.63 14.86 -11.66
CA SER A 135 0.68 15.68 -12.42
C SER A 135 -0.49 16.14 -11.54
N GLU A 136 -1.07 15.22 -10.74
CA GLU A 136 -2.13 15.56 -9.78
C GLU A 136 -1.63 16.56 -8.72
N PHE A 137 -0.39 16.42 -8.25
CA PHE A 137 0.21 17.41 -7.35
C PHE A 137 0.40 18.78 -8.03
N CYS A 138 0.86 18.80 -9.28
CA CYS A 138 1.05 20.01 -10.06
C CYS A 138 -0.23 20.81 -10.29
N GLU A 139 -1.39 20.15 -10.36
CA GLU A 139 -2.70 20.83 -10.42
C GLU A 139 -2.99 21.67 -9.16
N THR A 140 -2.37 21.34 -8.02
CA THR A 140 -2.51 22.09 -6.77
C THR A 140 -1.46 23.19 -6.57
N LEU A 141 -0.53 23.33 -7.52
CA LEU A 141 0.50 24.37 -7.47
C LEU A 141 -0.08 25.71 -7.92
N VAL A 142 0.10 26.72 -7.09
CA VAL A 142 -0.17 28.12 -7.43
C VAL A 142 1.10 28.69 -8.06
N ILE A 143 1.03 28.93 -9.37
CA ILE A 143 2.15 29.45 -10.16
C ILE A 143 2.37 30.93 -9.80
N PRO A 144 3.59 31.33 -9.41
CA PRO A 144 3.90 32.72 -9.11
C PRO A 144 3.75 33.61 -10.36
N SER A 145 3.24 34.83 -10.17
CA SER A 145 3.11 35.80 -11.26
C SER A 145 4.48 36.14 -11.88
N ASN A 146 4.54 36.21 -13.22
CA ASN A 146 5.75 36.52 -14.01
C ASN A 146 6.45 37.87 -13.67
N ARG A 147 5.84 38.72 -12.84
CA ARG A 147 6.37 40.03 -12.42
C ARG A 147 7.30 39.95 -11.20
N VAL A 148 7.44 38.79 -10.55
CA VAL A 148 8.25 38.65 -9.33
C VAL A 148 9.66 38.18 -9.66
N LYS A 149 10.68 38.90 -9.17
CA LYS A 149 12.10 38.64 -9.41
C LYS A 149 12.60 37.28 -8.85
N ASN A 150 11.86 36.71 -7.89
CA ASN A 150 12.07 35.37 -7.33
C ASN A 150 10.71 34.64 -7.29
N PRO A 151 10.34 33.89 -8.34
CA PRO A 151 9.11 33.10 -8.32
C PRO A 151 9.21 32.01 -7.25
N ILE A 152 8.32 32.06 -6.25
CA ILE A 152 8.17 31.00 -5.24
C ILE A 152 6.89 30.24 -5.59
N PHE A 153 7.03 28.93 -5.83
CA PHE A 153 5.88 28.05 -6.03
C PHE A 153 5.19 27.83 -4.69
N LYS A 154 3.87 28.02 -4.65
CA LYS A 154 3.04 27.72 -3.47
C LYS A 154 2.19 26.49 -3.74
N ASN A 155 1.91 25.66 -2.74
CA ASN A 155 0.94 24.56 -2.83
C ASN A 155 -0.20 24.72 -1.83
N THR A 156 -1.40 24.36 -2.25
CA THR A 156 -2.61 24.37 -1.41
C THR A 156 -2.83 23.04 -0.69
N VAL A 157 -2.26 21.95 -1.22
CA VAL A 157 -2.39 20.59 -0.68
C VAL A 157 -0.99 20.01 -0.44
N ARG A 158 -0.81 19.31 0.68
CA ARG A 158 0.47 18.70 1.04
C ARG A 158 0.84 17.54 0.09
N PRO A 159 2.13 17.35 -0.23
CA PRO A 159 2.58 16.29 -1.15
C PRO A 159 2.26 14.88 -0.64
N HIS A 160 2.23 14.68 0.68
CA HIS A 160 1.92 13.39 1.29
C HIS A 160 0.53 12.86 0.90
N ILE A 161 -0.41 13.67 0.42
CA ILE A 161 -1.73 13.17 -0.03
C ILE A 161 -1.62 12.46 -1.39
N PHE A 162 -0.73 12.91 -2.26
CA PHE A 162 -0.52 12.36 -3.60
C PHE A 162 0.51 11.24 -3.60
N PHE A 163 1.59 11.41 -2.84
CA PHE A 163 2.71 10.48 -2.74
C PHE A 163 2.54 9.50 -1.59
N ASN A 164 1.59 8.57 -1.76
CA ASN A 164 1.28 7.46 -0.84
C ASN A 164 1.49 6.10 -1.51
N LEU A 165 1.82 5.08 -0.71
CA LEU A 165 1.95 3.68 -1.18
C LEU A 165 0.72 3.23 -1.99
N ASP A 166 -0.48 3.50 -1.46
CA ASP A 166 -1.76 3.08 -2.03
C ASP A 166 -2.02 3.70 -3.42
N ARG A 167 -1.61 4.95 -3.64
CA ARG A 167 -1.81 5.65 -4.91
C ARG A 167 -0.71 5.42 -5.93
N LEU A 168 0.51 5.14 -5.47
CA LEU A 168 1.66 4.95 -6.35
C LEU A 168 1.74 3.53 -6.94
N GLU A 169 0.86 2.62 -6.53
CA GLU A 169 0.93 1.18 -6.87
C GLU A 169 2.33 0.60 -6.55
N ILE A 170 2.99 1.14 -5.53
CA ILE A 170 4.33 0.77 -5.06
C ILE A 170 4.17 0.05 -3.72
N GLY A 171 4.80 -1.11 -3.57
CA GLY A 171 4.74 -1.87 -2.34
C GLY A 171 4.63 -3.38 -2.56
N VAL A 172 4.34 -4.08 -1.47
CA VAL A 172 4.30 -5.54 -1.41
C VAL A 172 2.94 -6.06 -0.90
N ASP A 173 1.88 -5.26 -1.05
CA ASP A 173 0.56 -5.56 -0.48
C ASP A 173 -0.02 -6.88 -0.98
N ASP A 174 0.08 -7.16 -2.28
CA ASP A 174 -0.34 -8.42 -2.89
C ASP A 174 0.43 -9.63 -2.35
N MET A 175 1.63 -9.41 -1.79
CA MET A 175 2.51 -10.47 -1.29
C MET A 175 2.36 -10.73 0.21
N LYS A 176 1.53 -9.94 0.93
CA LYS A 176 1.30 -10.08 2.38
C LYS A 176 0.57 -11.37 2.78
N ALA A 177 -0.11 -12.03 1.85
CA ALA A 177 -0.79 -13.30 2.11
C ALA A 177 0.15 -14.52 1.99
N TRP A 178 1.23 -14.42 1.21
CA TRP A 178 2.08 -15.56 0.84
C TRP A 178 2.75 -16.27 2.02
N PRO A 179 3.33 -15.58 3.02
CA PRO A 179 3.96 -16.28 4.14
C PRO A 179 3.01 -17.25 4.82
N ARG A 180 1.77 -16.82 5.06
CA ARG A 180 0.73 -17.62 5.76
C ARG A 180 0.38 -18.90 5.00
N LEU A 181 0.51 -18.90 3.68
CA LEU A 181 0.30 -20.10 2.87
C LEU A 181 1.44 -21.12 3.06
N PHE A 182 2.69 -20.67 3.17
CA PHE A 182 3.84 -21.57 3.35
C PHE A 182 3.80 -22.35 4.67
N ILE A 183 3.37 -21.72 5.76
CA ILE A 183 3.23 -22.42 7.05
C ILE A 183 2.09 -23.45 7.01
N GLY A 184 0.96 -23.09 6.38
CA GLY A 184 -0.17 -24.02 6.21
C GLY A 184 0.20 -25.20 5.32
N LEU A 185 0.90 -24.95 4.22
CA LEU A 185 1.35 -25.98 3.29
C LEU A 185 2.32 -26.95 3.96
N GLY A 186 3.31 -26.44 4.70
CA GLY A 186 4.25 -27.27 5.46
C GLY A 186 3.55 -28.16 6.51
N LEU A 187 2.52 -27.62 7.19
CA LEU A 187 1.73 -28.38 8.15
C LEU A 187 0.90 -29.49 7.49
N VAL A 188 0.20 -29.20 6.39
CA VAL A 188 -0.59 -30.20 5.66
C VAL A 188 0.29 -31.33 5.15
N PHE A 189 1.43 -31.02 4.53
CA PHE A 189 2.34 -32.06 4.03
C PHE A 189 2.98 -32.89 5.15
N SER A 190 3.28 -32.28 6.30
CA SER A 190 3.79 -33.02 7.45
C SER A 190 2.75 -34.02 7.98
N LEU A 191 1.49 -33.60 8.09
CA LEU A 191 0.40 -34.49 8.51
C LEU A 191 0.13 -35.61 7.49
N LEU A 192 0.17 -35.30 6.19
CA LEU A 192 0.00 -36.30 5.13
C LEU A 192 1.15 -37.31 5.11
N GLY A 193 2.38 -36.87 5.31
CA GLY A 193 3.54 -37.77 5.41
C GLY A 193 3.36 -38.75 6.57
N PHE A 194 3.05 -38.23 7.76
CA PHE A 194 2.78 -39.07 8.93
C PHE A 194 1.61 -40.04 8.74
N ALA A 195 0.50 -39.59 8.13
CA ALA A 195 -0.66 -40.45 7.85
C ALA A 195 -0.33 -41.57 6.84
N SER A 196 0.48 -41.25 5.82
CA SER A 196 0.96 -42.24 4.84
C SER A 196 1.82 -43.32 5.50
N ASP A 197 2.69 -42.95 6.43
CA ASP A 197 3.57 -43.90 7.13
C ASP A 197 2.77 -44.90 7.97
N LEU A 198 1.80 -44.41 8.74
CA LEU A 198 0.90 -45.26 9.52
C LEU A 198 0.06 -46.19 8.64
N GLY A 199 -0.43 -45.69 7.51
CA GLY A 199 -1.17 -46.49 6.54
C GLY A 199 -0.30 -47.54 5.83
N GLY A 200 1.00 -47.29 5.69
CA GLY A 200 1.96 -48.30 5.25
C GLY A 200 2.13 -49.38 6.31
N VAL A 201 2.47 -49.02 7.55
CA VAL A 201 2.66 -49.98 8.65
C VAL A 201 1.45 -50.90 8.83
N SER A 202 0.23 -50.39 8.69
CA SER A 202 -0.99 -51.20 8.81
C SER A 202 -1.18 -52.20 7.66
N SER A 203 -0.77 -51.89 6.43
CA SER A 203 -0.83 -52.85 5.33
C SER A 203 0.20 -53.99 5.52
N TRP A 204 1.43 -53.65 5.92
CA TRP A 204 2.46 -54.64 6.23
C TRP A 204 2.04 -55.59 7.37
N ALA A 205 1.35 -55.08 8.38
CA ALA A 205 0.84 -55.88 9.49
C ALA A 205 -0.29 -56.86 9.10
N ASN A 206 -1.04 -56.57 8.03
CA ASN A 206 -2.15 -57.42 7.56
C ASN A 206 -1.72 -58.50 6.57
N GLU A 207 -0.59 -58.31 5.87
CA GLU A 207 -0.07 -59.22 4.85
C GLU A 207 1.01 -60.20 5.36
N ALA A 208 1.63 -59.92 6.51
CA ALA A 208 2.65 -60.78 7.09
C ALA A 208 2.04 -61.89 7.97
N ASP A 209 2.23 -63.14 7.57
CA ASP A 209 2.04 -64.32 8.42
C ASP A 209 2.93 -64.19 9.68
N ALA A 210 2.41 -64.54 10.85
CA ALA A 210 2.83 -64.05 12.16
C ALA A 210 4.20 -64.52 12.68
N GLN A 211 5.11 -64.97 11.82
CA GLN A 211 6.44 -65.44 12.19
C GLN A 211 7.51 -64.66 11.44
N THR A 212 8.32 -63.93 12.21
CA THR A 212 9.48 -63.10 11.82
C THR A 212 9.19 -61.71 11.26
N ILE A 213 8.26 -60.98 11.88
CA ILE A 213 8.31 -59.51 11.83
C ILE A 213 9.33 -59.05 12.87
N GLU A 214 10.48 -58.54 12.44
CA GLU A 214 11.37 -57.79 13.32
C GLU A 214 10.69 -56.45 13.61
N MET A 215 9.86 -56.41 14.67
CA MET A 215 9.15 -55.23 15.14
C MET A 215 10.09 -54.00 15.32
N GLU A 216 11.38 -54.26 15.54
CA GLU A 216 12.45 -53.28 15.57
C GLU A 216 12.59 -52.51 14.25
N ASP A 217 12.55 -53.17 13.09
CA ASP A 217 12.70 -52.53 11.77
C ASP A 217 11.46 -51.68 11.40
N LEU A 218 10.27 -52.11 11.82
CA LEU A 218 9.03 -51.32 11.69
C LEU A 218 9.07 -50.05 12.54
N LEU A 219 9.58 -50.13 13.77
CA LEU A 219 9.76 -48.97 14.64
C LEU A 219 10.80 -47.99 14.07
N VAL A 220 11.92 -48.50 13.55
CA VAL A 220 12.97 -47.68 12.93
C VAL A 220 12.46 -46.99 11.67
N SER A 221 11.75 -47.70 10.78
CA SER A 221 11.19 -47.11 9.56
C SER A 221 10.13 -46.06 9.85
N LEU A 222 9.24 -46.29 10.82
CA LEU A 222 8.25 -45.30 11.26
C LEU A 222 8.91 -44.06 11.85
N ALA A 223 9.93 -44.23 12.71
CA ALA A 223 10.65 -43.12 13.32
C ALA A 223 11.42 -42.27 12.29
N MET A 224 12.06 -42.91 11.31
CA MET A 224 12.76 -42.24 10.22
C MET A 224 11.80 -41.45 9.32
N SER A 225 10.65 -42.03 8.99
CA SER A 225 9.68 -41.36 8.12
C SER A 225 8.94 -40.22 8.82
N THR A 226 8.63 -40.38 10.12
CA THR A 226 8.13 -39.29 10.98
C THR A 226 9.11 -38.12 11.06
N SER A 227 10.41 -38.42 11.15
CA SER A 227 11.46 -37.39 11.15
C SER A 227 11.52 -36.64 9.81
N LEU A 228 11.33 -37.36 8.69
CA LEU A 228 11.32 -36.77 7.35
C LEU A 228 10.12 -35.85 7.12
N SER A 229 8.94 -36.26 7.58
CA SER A 229 7.72 -35.45 7.50
C SER A 229 7.77 -34.21 8.41
N LEU A 230 8.55 -34.24 9.49
CA LEU A 230 8.81 -33.05 10.31
C LEU A 230 9.64 -31.99 9.57
N TYR A 231 10.58 -32.38 8.70
CA TYR A 231 11.40 -31.42 7.94
C TYR A 231 10.58 -30.55 6.99
N ALA A 232 9.47 -31.05 6.44
CA ALA A 232 8.56 -30.27 5.60
C ALA A 232 7.88 -29.13 6.38
N PHE A 233 7.53 -29.37 7.65
CA PHE A 233 7.00 -28.33 8.53
C PHE A 233 8.07 -27.30 8.90
N VAL A 234 9.26 -27.76 9.28
CA VAL A 234 10.39 -26.88 9.65
C VAL A 234 10.80 -25.99 8.49
N SER A 235 10.86 -26.51 7.27
CA SER A 235 11.19 -25.72 6.07
C SER A 235 10.10 -24.68 5.75
N GLY A 236 8.82 -25.05 5.86
CA GLY A 236 7.70 -24.12 5.71
C GLY A 236 7.73 -22.99 6.75
N LEU A 237 8.03 -23.31 8.01
CA LEU A 237 8.17 -22.33 9.11
C LEU A 237 9.35 -21.38 8.90
N LEU A 238 10.51 -21.91 8.48
CA LEU A 238 11.69 -21.10 8.18
C LEU A 238 11.38 -20.13 7.05
N MET A 239 10.74 -20.62 5.98
CA MET A 239 10.37 -19.77 4.84
C MET A 239 9.35 -18.70 5.23
N TYR A 240 8.35 -19.05 6.04
CA TYR A 240 7.38 -18.11 6.61
C TYR A 240 8.06 -16.97 7.36
N LEU A 241 8.99 -17.30 8.25
CA LEU A 241 9.71 -16.32 9.06
C LEU A 241 10.53 -15.36 8.17
N VAL A 242 11.32 -15.93 7.24
CA VAL A 242 12.17 -15.16 6.33
C VAL A 242 11.34 -14.22 5.44
N LEU A 243 10.24 -14.71 4.84
CA LEU A 243 9.37 -13.88 4.02
C LEU A 243 8.70 -12.77 4.83
N THR A 244 8.18 -13.09 6.02
CA THR A 244 7.51 -12.10 6.88
C THR A 244 8.45 -10.96 7.28
N ILE A 245 9.67 -11.29 7.69
CA ILE A 245 10.70 -10.30 8.02
C ILE A 245 11.07 -9.48 6.77
N SER A 246 11.24 -10.13 5.62
CA SER A 246 11.59 -9.46 4.36
C SER A 246 10.51 -8.47 3.90
N LEU A 247 9.23 -8.85 3.96
CA LEU A 247 8.09 -8.00 3.62
C LEU A 247 8.02 -6.78 4.55
N ASN A 248 8.07 -6.99 5.86
CA ASN A 248 8.03 -5.91 6.85
C ASN A 248 9.22 -4.94 6.68
N ASN A 249 10.41 -5.46 6.42
CA ASN A 249 11.59 -4.63 6.17
C ASN A 249 11.48 -3.86 4.85
N THR A 250 10.90 -4.47 3.81
CA THR A 250 10.68 -3.82 2.52
C THR A 250 9.69 -2.67 2.63
N GLU A 251 8.53 -2.91 3.26
CA GLU A 251 7.51 -1.89 3.50
C GLU A 251 8.06 -0.72 4.32
N ARG A 252 8.80 -1.01 5.40
CA ARG A 252 9.48 0.03 6.20
C ARG A 252 10.51 0.81 5.38
N ALA A 253 11.29 0.13 4.54
CA ALA A 253 12.32 0.79 3.72
C ALA A 253 11.70 1.72 2.68
N ILE A 254 10.66 1.26 1.97
CA ILE A 254 9.93 2.04 0.97
C ILE A 254 9.26 3.25 1.64
N ASN A 255 8.53 3.04 2.74
CA ASN A 255 7.88 4.12 3.50
C ASN A 255 8.87 5.19 3.95
N ARG A 256 10.04 4.80 4.48
CA ARG A 256 11.07 5.75 4.89
C ARG A 256 11.58 6.59 3.72
N ARG A 257 11.80 5.98 2.54
CA ARG A 257 12.25 6.72 1.35
C ARG A 257 11.17 7.60 0.76
N LEU A 258 9.92 7.14 0.78
CA LEU A 258 8.77 7.92 0.34
C LEU A 258 8.56 9.15 1.23
N ASN A 259 8.68 9.00 2.55
CA ASN A 259 8.62 10.13 3.48
C ASN A 259 9.78 11.12 3.25
N GLN A 260 11.01 10.61 3.05
CA GLN A 260 12.15 11.48 2.69
C GLN A 260 11.94 12.23 1.38
N LEU A 261 11.28 11.60 0.40
CA LEU A 261 10.91 12.25 -0.86
C LEU A 261 9.86 13.33 -0.61
N ASN A 262 8.82 13.05 0.17
CA ASN A 262 7.80 14.01 0.56
C ASN A 262 8.40 15.24 1.26
N ASP A 263 9.29 15.03 2.23
CA ASP A 263 10.00 16.11 2.93
C ASP A 263 10.81 16.98 1.96
N LYS A 264 11.41 16.39 0.91
CA LYS A 264 12.14 17.14 -0.11
C LYS A 264 11.22 17.96 -1.00
N ILE A 265 10.07 17.41 -1.38
CA ILE A 265 9.07 18.12 -2.17
C ILE A 265 8.52 19.30 -1.34
N GLU A 266 8.21 19.07 -0.07
CA GLU A 266 7.70 20.09 0.85
C GLU A 266 8.73 21.21 1.11
N ARG A 267 10.03 20.92 1.10
CA ARG A 267 11.08 21.97 1.16
C ARG A 267 11.22 22.78 -0.13
N GLY A 268 10.77 22.23 -1.26
CA GLY A 268 10.85 22.88 -2.58
C GLY A 268 9.66 23.80 -2.87
N VAL A 269 8.57 23.70 -2.11
CA VAL A 269 7.31 24.40 -2.37
C VAL A 269 6.75 24.98 -1.07
N HIS A 270 6.28 26.23 -1.11
CA HIS A 270 5.75 26.89 0.07
C HIS A 270 4.27 26.52 0.31
N PHE A 271 3.99 25.83 1.41
CA PHE A 271 2.62 25.46 1.77
C PHE A 271 1.79 26.66 2.23
N VAL A 272 0.68 26.91 1.53
CA VAL A 272 -0.30 27.95 1.88
C VAL A 272 -1.67 27.30 1.90
N THR A 273 -2.37 27.38 3.03
CA THR A 273 -3.72 26.83 3.13
C THR A 273 -4.69 27.58 2.22
N SER A 274 -5.72 26.90 1.73
CA SER A 274 -6.79 27.56 0.95
C SER A 274 -7.47 28.69 1.73
N GLU A 275 -7.53 28.58 3.05
CA GLU A 275 -8.05 29.62 3.95
C GLU A 275 -7.14 30.86 3.98
N ALA A 276 -5.82 30.69 4.11
CA ALA A 276 -4.88 31.80 4.06
C ALA A 276 -4.91 32.51 2.70
N LEU A 277 -5.08 31.75 1.61
CA LEU A 277 -5.24 32.31 0.27
C LEU A 277 -6.56 33.09 0.13
N ALA A 278 -7.66 32.59 0.71
CA ALA A 278 -8.94 33.29 0.74
C ALA A 278 -8.89 34.57 1.58
N GLN A 279 -8.16 34.55 2.70
CA GLN A 279 -7.94 35.76 3.50
C GLN A 279 -7.11 36.80 2.74
N GLU A 280 -6.07 36.36 2.02
CA GLU A 280 -5.27 37.26 1.16
C GLU A 280 -6.13 37.90 0.06
N SER A 281 -7.05 37.15 -0.56
CA SER A 281 -7.95 37.69 -1.58
C SER A 281 -8.99 38.67 -1.01
N MET A 282 -9.53 38.41 0.20
CA MET A 282 -10.42 39.36 0.88
C MET A 282 -9.71 40.68 1.17
N ILE A 283 -8.49 40.64 1.70
CA ILE A 283 -7.68 41.84 1.98
C ILE A 283 -7.39 42.62 0.68
N LEU A 284 -7.07 41.91 -0.41
CA LEU A 284 -6.85 42.55 -1.71
C LEU A 284 -8.13 43.22 -2.24
N MET A 285 -9.28 42.58 -2.08
CA MET A 285 -10.57 43.12 -2.51
C MET A 285 -10.97 44.35 -1.68
N GLU A 286 -10.72 44.35 -0.36
CA GLU A 286 -10.89 45.53 0.50
C GLU A 286 -9.97 46.68 0.06
N ARG A 287 -8.71 46.40 -0.26
CA ARG A 287 -7.77 47.42 -0.77
C ARG A 287 -8.22 47.99 -2.12
N GLN A 288 -8.74 47.15 -3.01
CA GLN A 288 -9.30 47.60 -4.30
C GLN A 288 -10.54 48.47 -4.09
N LEU A 289 -11.41 48.09 -3.15
CA LEU A 289 -12.59 48.88 -2.80
C LEU A 289 -12.17 50.26 -2.27
N GLU A 290 -11.15 50.32 -1.41
CA GLU A 290 -10.64 51.58 -0.87
C GLU A 290 -10.03 52.46 -1.97
N GLN A 291 -9.25 51.87 -2.89
CA GLN A 291 -8.73 52.58 -4.05
C GLN A 291 -9.86 53.16 -4.92
N MET A 292 -10.94 52.40 -5.13
CA MET A 292 -12.13 52.89 -5.85
C MET A 292 -12.84 54.03 -5.12
N ARG A 293 -12.94 53.97 -3.78
CA ARG A 293 -13.50 55.06 -2.97
C ARG A 293 -12.67 56.33 -3.08
N ILE A 294 -11.36 56.22 -2.96
CA ILE A 294 -10.43 57.36 -3.10
C ILE A 294 -10.54 57.95 -4.50
N LEU A 295 -10.50 57.11 -5.54
CA LEU A 295 -10.59 57.57 -6.92
C LEU A 295 -11.94 58.23 -7.23
N ASN A 296 -13.03 57.69 -6.68
CA ASN A 296 -14.36 58.29 -6.79
C ASN A 296 -14.42 59.66 -6.07
N ALA A 297 -13.91 59.76 -4.84
CA ALA A 297 -13.84 61.02 -4.10
C ALA A 297 -13.01 62.10 -4.81
N VAL A 298 -11.89 61.71 -5.43
CA VAL A 298 -11.07 62.60 -6.27
C VAL A 298 -11.84 63.01 -7.54
N SER A 299 -12.55 62.08 -8.19
CA SER A 299 -13.30 62.34 -9.43
C SER A 299 -14.56 63.18 -9.25
N LEU A 300 -15.22 63.07 -8.08
CA LEU A 300 -16.40 63.87 -7.72
C LEU A 300 -16.04 65.32 -7.33
N GLY A 301 -14.76 65.70 -7.42
CA GLY A 301 -14.36 67.07 -7.19
C GLY A 301 -14.48 67.48 -5.73
N ILE A 302 -13.79 66.79 -4.83
CA ILE A 302 -13.19 67.47 -3.66
C ILE A 302 -11.90 68.16 -4.14
N GLY A 303 -12.04 68.95 -5.20
CA GLY A 303 -11.19 70.08 -5.52
C GLY A 303 -12.06 71.29 -5.25
N GLU A 304 -11.58 72.19 -4.40
CA GLU A 304 -12.20 73.51 -4.16
C GLU A 304 -13.37 73.56 -3.15
N LYS A 305 -13.07 73.29 -1.87
CA LYS A 305 -13.57 74.02 -0.66
C LYS A 305 -13.33 73.16 0.58
N ASN A 306 -12.16 73.31 1.20
CA ASN A 306 -11.98 73.13 2.66
C ASN A 306 -10.54 73.43 3.15
N ILE A 307 -9.65 73.99 2.32
CA ILE A 307 -8.32 74.42 2.78
C ILE A 307 -8.23 75.95 3.01
N VAL A 308 -9.28 76.73 2.74
CA VAL A 308 -9.26 78.22 2.92
C VAL A 308 -10.00 78.69 4.17
N ALA A 309 -10.56 77.80 5.00
CA ALA A 309 -11.34 78.20 6.18
C ALA A 309 -10.55 78.24 7.50
N ASP A 310 -9.22 78.11 7.48
CA ASP A 310 -8.40 78.11 8.71
C ASP A 310 -7.31 79.20 8.74
N SER A 311 -7.35 80.17 7.82
CA SER A 311 -6.35 81.24 7.71
C SER A 311 -6.89 82.67 7.86
N GLU A 312 -8.13 82.85 8.33
CA GLU A 312 -8.62 84.18 8.72
C GLU A 312 -9.33 84.11 10.07
N GLY A 313 -8.61 84.46 11.14
CA GLY A 313 -9.24 84.89 12.40
C GLY A 313 -8.59 84.38 13.68
N GLN A 314 -7.39 84.83 14.01
CA GLN A 314 -7.07 85.35 15.36
C GLN A 314 -5.65 85.91 15.40
N GLY A 315 -5.53 87.20 15.13
CA GLY A 315 -4.49 88.04 15.72
C GLY A 315 -4.97 88.54 17.09
N GLY A 316 -4.06 88.60 18.07
CA GLY A 316 -4.29 89.35 19.31
C GLY A 316 -3.68 88.71 20.56
N GLU A 317 -2.52 89.24 20.96
CA GLU A 317 -2.12 89.50 22.36
C GLU A 317 -2.20 88.37 23.41
N ASN A 318 -1.05 87.86 23.86
CA ASN A 318 -0.39 88.44 25.05
C ASN A 318 0.88 87.70 25.49
N GLU A 319 1.88 88.54 25.69
CA GLU A 319 3.09 88.43 26.49
C GLU A 319 2.82 87.94 27.94
N LYS A 320 3.60 86.97 28.48
CA LYS A 320 4.36 87.05 29.76
C LYS A 320 4.68 85.71 30.45
N LYS A 321 5.94 85.66 30.93
CA LYS A 321 6.56 84.91 32.05
C LYS A 321 6.94 83.44 31.78
N MET A 322 8.24 83.06 31.84
CA MET A 322 9.05 82.77 33.07
C MET A 322 8.28 81.78 33.96
N ASP A 323 8.70 80.53 34.15
CA ASP A 323 10.04 79.99 34.44
C ASP A 323 10.30 78.62 33.79
#